data_AF-A0AA36H8K8-F1
#
_entry.id   AF-A0AA36H8K8-F1
#
_cell.length_a   1.000
_cell.length_b   1.000
_cell.length_c   1.000
_cell.angle_alpha   90.00
_cell.angle_beta   90.00
_cell.angle_gamma   90.00
#
_symmetry.space_group_name_H-M   'P 1'
#
loop_
_entity.id
_entity.type
_entity.pdbx_description
1 polymer ?
#
loop_
_entity_poly.entity_id
_entity_poly.type
_entity_poly.pdbx_seq_one_letter_code
_entity_poly.pdbx_strand_id
1 'polypeptide(L)'
;MSRAKSWLCGNLLLILTILGVVVGVFGGGLLRLLQPSEEVVRYIGFPGELFMNMLKAMILPLIVASLISGLSQLDGKTSGRLGRRALMYYVLTTTHAVVLGIIIVMLLHPGDPRIKGIQTGVNEGIAGKITAADKFLDLFRNMLPENIVRSTFQQQQTVYVYKNVTGTRMEEVRNIAYADGMNVLGLIVFCIVMGLVISR
;
A
#
# COMPACT_ATOMS: atom_id res chain seq x y z
N MET A 1 -24.82 28.75 24.86
CA MET A 1 -24.62 27.88 23.69
C MET A 1 -25.36 26.57 23.93
N SER A 2 -26.25 26.13 23.05
CA SER A 2 -26.99 24.86 23.22
C SER A 2 -26.00 23.69 23.28
N ARG A 3 -26.26 22.68 24.13
CA ARG A 3 -25.42 21.48 24.28
C ARG A 3 -25.12 20.81 22.92
N ALA A 4 -26.07 20.85 22.00
CA ALA A 4 -25.93 20.37 20.63
C ALA A 4 -24.84 21.12 19.83
N LYS A 5 -24.78 22.46 19.92
CA LYS A 5 -23.76 23.25 19.19
C LYS A 5 -22.36 22.97 19.73
N SER A 6 -22.22 22.79 21.04
CA SER A 6 -20.93 22.43 21.66
C SER A 6 -20.44 21.05 21.20
N TRP A 7 -21.34 20.07 21.13
CA TRP A 7 -21.00 18.73 20.65
C TRP A 7 -20.64 18.73 19.16
N LEU A 8 -21.37 19.50 18.35
CA LEU A 8 -21.10 19.64 16.91
C LEU A 8 -19.74 20.29 16.64
N CYS A 9 -19.41 21.35 17.38
CA CYS A 9 -18.09 21.98 17.29
C CYS A 9 -16.97 21.02 17.72
N GLY A 10 -17.21 20.16 18.73
CA GLY A 10 -16.23 19.18 19.18
C GLY A 10 -15.95 18.06 18.18
N ASN A 11 -16.94 17.69 17.37
CA ASN A 11 -16.85 16.55 16.42
C ASN A 11 -16.85 17.01 14.95
N LEU A 12 -16.57 18.28 14.69
CA LEU A 12 -16.75 18.89 13.37
C LEU A 12 -16.00 18.14 12.26
N LEU A 13 -14.73 17.79 12.50
CA LEU A 13 -13.91 17.09 11.50
C LEU A 13 -14.49 15.72 11.14
N LEU A 14 -14.91 14.93 12.13
CA LEU A 14 -15.50 13.61 11.93
C LEU A 14 -16.81 13.71 11.13
N ILE A 15 -17.65 14.70 11.44
CA ILE A 15 -18.91 14.90 10.73
C ILE A 15 -18.64 15.30 9.28
N LEU A 16 -17.65 16.18 9.03
CA LEU A 16 -17.27 16.60 7.69
C LEU A 16 -16.68 15.47 6.86
N THR A 17 -15.87 14.57 7.44
CA THR A 17 -15.32 13.43 6.69
C THR A 17 -16.39 12.42 6.32
N ILE A 18 -17.31 12.09 7.25
CA ILE A 18 -18.44 11.20 6.96
C ILE A 18 -19.33 11.81 5.88
N LEU A 19 -19.67 13.10 6.01
CA LEU A 19 -20.48 13.80 5.01
C LEU A 19 -19.77 13.86 3.66
N GLY A 20 -18.45 14.08 3.63
CA GLY A 20 -17.63 14.05 2.43
C GLY A 20 -17.67 12.70 1.71
N VAL A 21 -17.59 11.59 2.45
CA VAL A 21 -17.74 10.24 1.87
C VAL A 21 -19.14 10.04 1.30
N VAL A 22 -20.19 10.40 2.04
CA VAL A 22 -21.58 10.28 1.59
C VAL A 22 -21.81 11.08 0.30
N VAL A 23 -21.41 12.36 0.30
CA VAL A 23 -21.52 13.24 -0.88
C VAL A 23 -20.68 12.70 -2.05
N GLY A 24 -19.47 12.17 -1.79
CA GLY A 24 -18.63 11.57 -2.83
C GLY A 24 -19.26 10.34 -3.47
N VAL A 25 -19.87 9.45 -2.68
CA VAL A 25 -20.54 8.24 -3.18
C VAL A 25 -21.79 8.59 -3.99
N PHE A 26 -22.69 9.42 -3.45
CA PHE A 26 -23.93 9.78 -4.16
C PHE A 26 -23.67 10.71 -5.34
N GLY A 27 -22.81 11.72 -5.15
CA GLY A 27 -22.42 12.66 -6.20
C GLY A 27 -21.67 11.97 -7.34
N GLY A 28 -20.70 11.11 -7.03
CA GLY A 28 -20.00 10.31 -8.04
C GLY A 28 -20.91 9.31 -8.74
N GLY A 29 -21.84 8.68 -8.01
CA GLY A 29 -22.86 7.79 -8.58
C GLY A 29 -23.79 8.50 -9.56
N LEU A 30 -24.30 9.68 -9.20
CA LEU A 30 -25.14 10.50 -10.07
C LEU A 30 -24.36 11.00 -11.30
N LEU A 31 -23.14 11.49 -11.09
CA LEU A 31 -22.28 11.96 -12.16
C LEU A 31 -21.96 10.84 -13.17
N ARG A 32 -21.83 9.60 -12.71
CA ARG A 32 -21.62 8.43 -13.59
C ARG A 32 -22.79 8.20 -14.55
N LEU A 33 -24.03 8.51 -14.15
CA LEU A 33 -25.21 8.38 -15.03
C LEU A 33 -25.17 9.36 -16.20
N LEU A 34 -24.48 10.49 -16.03
CA LEU A 34 -24.35 11.53 -17.06
C LEU A 34 -23.25 11.22 -18.09
N GLN A 35 -22.49 10.13 -17.91
CA GLN A 35 -21.37 9.72 -18.77
C GLN A 35 -20.42 10.89 -19.14
N PRO A 36 -19.82 11.58 -18.16
CA PRO A 36 -18.95 12.73 -18.42
C PRO A 36 -17.70 12.33 -19.22
N SER A 37 -17.18 13.29 -19.99
CA SER A 37 -15.87 13.18 -20.64
C SER A 37 -14.75 12.90 -19.62
N GLU A 38 -13.71 12.18 -20.05
CA GLU A 38 -12.52 11.88 -19.24
C GLU A 38 -11.84 13.14 -18.69
N GLU A 39 -11.89 14.26 -19.43
CA GLU A 39 -11.33 15.53 -18.98
C GLU A 39 -12.09 16.08 -17.77
N VAL A 40 -13.42 16.00 -17.80
CA VAL A 40 -14.28 16.46 -16.68
C VAL A 40 -14.03 15.60 -15.44
N VAL A 41 -13.87 14.28 -15.62
CA VAL A 41 -13.53 13.37 -14.52
C VAL A 41 -12.17 13.74 -13.91
N ARG A 42 -11.17 14.07 -14.75
CA ARG A 42 -9.85 14.50 -14.28
C ARG A 42 -9.93 15.79 -13.46
N TYR A 43 -10.65 16.81 -13.93
CA TYR A 43 -10.79 18.07 -13.20
C TYR A 43 -11.53 17.91 -11.87
N ILE A 44 -12.57 17.07 -11.82
CA ILE A 44 -13.30 16.79 -10.58
C ILE A 44 -12.44 15.97 -9.60
N GLY A 45 -11.61 15.05 -10.09
CA GLY A 45 -10.71 14.24 -9.28
C GLY A 45 -9.46 14.98 -8.78
N PHE A 46 -9.09 16.11 -9.39
CA PHE A 46 -7.85 16.84 -9.11
C PHE A 46 -7.65 17.24 -7.64
N PRO A 47 -8.66 17.75 -6.90
CA PRO A 47 -8.49 18.03 -5.47
C PRO A 47 -8.13 16.79 -4.65
N GLY A 48 -8.68 15.62 -5.02
CA GLY A 48 -8.35 14.34 -4.40
C GLY A 48 -6.90 13.91 -4.69
N GLU A 49 -6.43 14.14 -5.91
CA GLU A 49 -5.03 13.89 -6.28
C GLU A 49 -4.07 14.77 -5.47
N LEU A 50 -4.34 16.07 -5.36
CA LEU A 50 -3.55 16.99 -4.54
C LEU A 50 -3.51 16.56 -3.08
N PHE A 51 -4.66 16.16 -2.51
CA PHE A 51 -4.73 15.64 -1.15
C PHE A 51 -3.87 14.39 -0.98
N MET A 52 -3.93 13.43 -1.92
CA MET A 52 -3.09 12.24 -1.89
C MET A 52 -1.59 12.57 -1.99
N ASN A 53 -1.21 13.58 -2.78
CA ASN A 53 0.18 14.03 -2.89
C ASN A 53 0.67 14.65 -1.58
N MET A 54 -0.16 15.46 -0.91
CA MET A 54 0.15 16.03 0.40
C MET A 54 0.34 14.93 1.46
N LEU A 55 -0.57 13.95 1.51
CA LEU A 55 -0.44 12.82 2.43
C LEU A 55 0.84 12.02 2.18
N LYS A 56 1.12 11.65 0.92
CA LYS A 56 2.33 10.89 0.55
C LYS A 56 3.62 11.62 0.94
N ALA A 57 3.68 12.94 0.75
CA ALA A 57 4.83 13.75 1.13
C ALA A 57 5.10 13.73 2.65
N MET A 58 4.06 13.60 3.47
CA MET A 58 4.19 13.53 4.94
C MET A 58 4.63 12.15 5.45
N ILE A 59 4.42 11.07 4.68
CA ILE A 59 4.71 9.70 5.15
C ILE A 59 6.20 9.52 5.45
N LEU A 60 7.09 9.95 4.54
CA LEU A 60 8.53 9.73 4.68
C LEU A 60 9.12 10.40 5.94
N PRO A 61 8.93 11.71 6.19
CA PRO A 61 9.45 12.35 7.40
C PRO A 61 8.86 11.74 8.68
N LEU A 62 7.56 11.41 8.66
CA LEU A 62 6.87 10.90 9.84
C LEU A 62 7.36 9.50 10.22
N ILE A 63 7.53 8.59 9.25
CA ILE A 63 8.05 7.24 9.51
C ILE A 63 9.47 7.32 10.08
N VAL A 64 10.36 8.06 9.42
CA VAL A 64 11.77 8.15 9.83
C VAL A 64 11.89 8.76 11.23
N ALA A 65 11.25 9.91 11.47
CA ALA A 65 11.32 10.58 12.76
C ALA A 65 10.68 9.76 13.89
N SER A 66 9.50 9.18 13.66
CA SER A 66 8.77 8.42 14.68
C SER A 66 9.46 7.11 15.07
N LEU A 67 9.99 6.35 14.11
CA LEU A 67 10.65 5.08 14.40
C LEU A 67 12.00 5.28 15.09
N ILE A 68 12.83 6.20 14.59
CA ILE A 68 14.15 6.45 15.18
C ILE A 68 13.96 6.98 16.62
N SER A 69 13.14 8.02 16.80
CA SER A 69 12.88 8.60 18.12
C SER A 69 12.16 7.64 19.08
N GLY A 70 11.21 6.86 18.57
CA GLY A 70 10.46 5.91 19.38
C GLY A 70 11.32 4.77 19.91
N LEU A 71 12.27 4.28 19.11
CA LEU A 71 13.14 3.17 19.48
C LEU A 71 14.40 3.62 20.22
N SER A 72 14.89 4.85 19.98
CA SER A 72 16.07 5.39 20.68
C SER A 72 15.83 5.58 22.19
N GLN A 73 14.57 5.66 22.61
CA GLN A 73 14.17 5.83 24.02
C GLN A 73 14.02 4.51 24.79
N LEU A 74 14.16 3.36 24.13
CA LEU A 74 13.83 2.05 24.71
C LEU A 74 15.03 1.11 24.68
N ASP A 75 15.44 0.60 25.85
CA ASP A 75 16.47 -0.44 25.95
C ASP A 75 16.22 -1.60 24.97
N GLY A 76 17.28 -2.10 24.33
CA GLY A 76 17.16 -3.17 23.33
C GLY A 76 16.41 -4.42 23.81
N LYS A 77 16.48 -4.76 25.10
CA LYS A 77 15.71 -5.87 25.70
C LYS A 77 14.21 -5.57 25.73
N THR A 78 13.83 -4.35 26.06
CA THR A 78 12.44 -3.89 26.11
C THR A 78 11.87 -3.77 24.71
N SER A 79 12.63 -3.17 23.78
CA SER A 79 12.25 -3.07 22.37
C SER A 79 12.03 -4.44 21.73
N GLY A 80 12.92 -5.42 21.98
CA GLY A 80 12.74 -6.79 21.49
C GLY A 80 11.51 -7.52 22.05
N ARG A 81 11.14 -7.26 23.31
CA ARG A 81 9.92 -7.82 23.92
C ARG A 81 8.66 -7.19 23.31
N LEU A 82 8.67 -5.88 23.11
CA LEU A 82 7.58 -5.15 22.46
C LEU A 82 7.40 -5.62 21.01
N GLY A 83 8.50 -5.70 20.24
CA GLY A 83 8.49 -6.17 18.87
C GLY A 83 7.95 -7.59 18.73
N ARG A 84 8.33 -8.52 19.62
CA ARG A 84 7.80 -9.90 19.59
C ARG A 84 6.31 -9.95 19.86
N ARG A 85 5.81 -9.17 20.83
CA ARG A 85 4.37 -9.09 21.13
C ARG A 85 3.61 -8.50 19.94
N ALA A 86 4.14 -7.46 19.31
CA ALA A 86 3.56 -6.86 18.11
C ALA A 86 3.52 -7.85 16.93
N LEU A 87 4.64 -8.55 16.65
CA LEU A 87 4.70 -9.55 15.58
C LEU A 87 3.69 -10.69 15.81
N MET A 88 3.64 -11.22 17.04
CA MET A 88 2.69 -12.28 17.39
C MET A 88 1.24 -11.80 17.23
N TYR A 89 0.93 -10.58 17.66
CA TYR A 89 -0.38 -9.96 17.47
C TYR A 89 -0.75 -9.84 15.98
N TYR A 90 0.15 -9.34 15.14
CA TYR A 90 -0.08 -9.22 13.69
C TYR A 90 -0.29 -10.56 13.00
N VAL A 91 0.54 -11.57 13.31
CA VAL A 91 0.40 -12.91 12.70
C VAL A 91 -0.93 -13.54 13.10
N LEU A 92 -1.29 -13.49 14.38
CA LEU A 92 -2.54 -14.07 14.87
C LEU A 92 -3.75 -13.37 14.23
N THR A 93 -3.81 -12.04 14.29
CA THR A 93 -4.96 -11.28 13.75
C THR A 93 -5.11 -11.46 12.24
N THR A 94 -4.00 -11.44 11.49
CA THR A 94 -4.02 -11.68 10.03
C THR A 94 -4.49 -13.09 9.69
N THR A 95 -4.03 -14.10 10.45
CA THR A 95 -4.47 -15.49 10.25
C THR A 95 -5.97 -15.63 10.51
N HIS A 96 -6.48 -15.03 11.59
CA HIS A 96 -7.92 -15.05 11.89
C HIS A 96 -8.73 -14.33 10.81
N ALA A 97 -8.26 -13.17 10.32
CA ALA A 97 -8.91 -12.43 9.25
C ALA A 97 -8.97 -13.24 7.94
N VAL A 98 -7.89 -13.93 7.57
CA VAL A 98 -7.85 -14.80 6.38
C VAL A 98 -8.82 -15.96 6.52
N VAL A 99 -8.86 -16.64 7.67
CA VAL A 99 -9.80 -17.74 7.92
C VAL A 99 -11.24 -17.26 7.81
N LEU A 100 -11.59 -16.14 8.44
CA LEU A 100 -12.93 -15.54 8.34
C LEU A 100 -13.27 -15.13 6.91
N GLY A 101 -12.31 -14.53 6.17
CA GLY A 101 -12.49 -14.16 4.78
C GLY A 101 -12.79 -15.35 3.88
N ILE A 102 -12.07 -16.46 4.06
CA ILE A 102 -12.31 -17.70 3.31
C ILE A 102 -13.70 -18.26 3.63
N ILE A 103 -14.08 -18.32 4.91
CA ILE A 103 -15.41 -18.80 5.32
C ILE A 103 -16.52 -17.97 4.66
N ILE A 104 -16.43 -16.64 4.72
CA ILE A 104 -17.44 -15.75 4.14
C ILE A 104 -17.52 -15.91 2.62
N VAL A 105 -16.38 -15.97 1.93
CA VAL A 105 -16.34 -16.17 0.46
C VAL A 105 -16.95 -17.52 0.07
N MET A 106 -16.68 -18.58 0.83
CA MET A 106 -17.27 -19.90 0.63
C MET A 106 -18.76 -19.97 0.99
N LEU A 107 -19.29 -19.08 1.82
CA LEU A 107 -20.73 -19.04 2.13
C LEU A 107 -21.51 -18.21 1.10
N LEU A 108 -20.98 -17.04 0.75
CA LEU A 108 -21.68 -16.08 -0.12
C LEU A 108 -21.42 -16.33 -1.62
N HIS A 109 -20.35 -17.05 -1.98
CA HIS A 109 -19.93 -17.31 -3.37
C HIS A 109 -20.05 -16.07 -4.28
N PRO A 110 -19.38 -14.95 -3.94
CA PRO A 110 -19.51 -13.73 -4.74
C PRO A 110 -18.96 -13.95 -6.14
N GLY A 111 -19.77 -13.63 -7.16
CA GLY A 111 -19.34 -13.67 -8.56
C GLY A 111 -19.67 -14.94 -9.34
N ASP A 112 -20.74 -15.66 -8.96
CA ASP A 112 -21.28 -16.74 -9.80
C ASP A 112 -21.42 -16.26 -11.27
N PRO A 113 -20.72 -16.90 -12.23
CA PRO A 113 -20.72 -16.50 -13.64
C PRO A 113 -22.12 -16.56 -14.28
N ARG A 114 -23.11 -17.15 -13.62
CA ARG A 114 -24.52 -17.10 -14.05
C ARG A 114 -25.16 -15.71 -13.89
N ILE A 115 -24.60 -14.84 -13.02
CA ILE A 115 -25.12 -13.49 -12.73
C ILE A 115 -24.41 -12.41 -13.57
N LYS A 116 -23.18 -12.68 -14.05
CA LYS A 116 -22.47 -11.82 -15.00
C LYS A 116 -22.41 -12.52 -16.35
N GLY A 117 -23.27 -12.08 -17.28
CA GLY A 117 -23.14 -12.42 -18.70
C GLY A 117 -21.67 -12.36 -19.13
N ILE A 118 -21.23 -13.48 -19.70
CA ILE A 118 -19.86 -13.83 -20.08
C ILE A 118 -19.09 -12.61 -20.60
N GLN A 119 -18.10 -12.15 -19.85
CA GLN A 119 -16.95 -11.43 -20.38
C GLN A 119 -15.71 -12.32 -20.20
N THR A 120 -15.59 -13.32 -21.08
CA THR A 120 -14.31 -13.98 -21.39
C THR A 120 -13.46 -13.00 -22.17
N GLY A 121 -12.81 -12.12 -21.44
CA GLY A 121 -11.91 -11.10 -21.99
C GLY A 121 -10.88 -10.69 -20.95
N VAL A 122 -10.38 -11.64 -20.16
CA VAL A 122 -9.14 -11.42 -19.45
C VAL A 122 -8.05 -11.46 -20.51
N ASN A 123 -7.76 -10.30 -21.08
CA ASN A 123 -6.45 -10.06 -21.66
C ASN A 123 -5.47 -10.23 -20.48
N GLU A 124 -4.98 -11.45 -20.28
CA GLU A 124 -3.72 -11.67 -19.59
C GLU A 124 -2.67 -10.98 -20.46
N GLY A 125 -2.58 -9.66 -20.29
CA GLY A 125 -1.49 -8.86 -20.77
C GLY A 125 -0.23 -9.56 -20.31
N ILE A 126 0.74 -9.62 -21.23
CA ILE A 126 2.06 -10.24 -21.11
C ILE A 126 2.77 -9.71 -19.85
N ALA A 127 2.36 -10.20 -18.69
CA ALA A 127 3.04 -10.08 -17.44
C ALA A 127 3.85 -11.36 -17.37
N GLY A 128 5.11 -11.28 -17.83
CA GLY A 128 6.05 -12.39 -17.75
C GLY A 128 5.91 -13.05 -16.39
N LYS A 129 5.82 -14.39 -16.35
CA LYS A 129 5.44 -15.17 -15.17
C LYS A 129 6.40 -14.89 -14.02
N ILE A 130 6.12 -13.86 -13.21
CA ILE A 130 6.89 -13.58 -12.01
C ILE A 130 6.62 -14.72 -11.05
N THR A 131 7.65 -15.54 -10.86
CA THR A 131 7.58 -16.69 -9.97
C THR A 131 7.39 -16.16 -8.54
N ALA A 132 6.58 -16.85 -7.73
CA ALA A 132 6.41 -16.49 -6.31
C ALA A 132 7.76 -16.40 -5.57
N ALA A 133 8.72 -17.25 -5.96
CA ALA A 133 10.10 -17.19 -5.50
C ALA A 133 10.79 -15.85 -5.80
N ASP A 134 10.64 -15.29 -7.02
CA ASP A 134 11.24 -13.99 -7.36
C ASP A 134 10.60 -12.84 -6.55
N LYS A 135 9.27 -12.88 -6.32
CA LYS A 135 8.62 -11.91 -5.42
C LYS A 135 9.09 -12.02 -3.97
N PHE A 136 9.29 -13.24 -3.48
CA PHE A 136 9.84 -13.46 -2.14
C PHE A 136 11.28 -12.96 -2.05
N LEU A 137 12.11 -13.20 -3.06
CA LEU A 137 13.48 -12.65 -3.13
C LEU A 137 13.48 -11.12 -3.21
N ASP A 138 12.57 -10.52 -3.97
CA ASP A 138 12.39 -9.07 -4.04
C ASP A 138 12.00 -8.48 -2.68
N LEU A 139 11.22 -9.19 -1.86
CA LEU A 139 10.91 -8.76 -0.50
C LEU A 139 12.18 -8.60 0.35
N PHE A 140 13.10 -9.58 0.32
CA PHE A 140 14.36 -9.49 1.07
C PHE A 140 15.30 -8.44 0.50
N ARG A 141 15.37 -8.29 -0.83
CA ARG A 141 16.15 -7.23 -1.49
C ARG A 141 15.66 -5.84 -1.05
N ASN A 142 14.35 -5.64 -1.01
CA ASN A 142 13.78 -4.39 -0.52
C ASN A 142 13.91 -4.21 1.00
N MET A 143 13.96 -5.29 1.78
CA MET A 143 14.17 -5.23 3.23
C MET A 143 15.55 -4.64 3.58
N LEU A 144 16.57 -4.93 2.78
CA LEU A 144 17.95 -4.47 2.96
C LEU A 144 18.42 -3.73 1.70
N PRO A 145 17.96 -2.48 1.49
CA PRO A 145 18.28 -1.75 0.27
C PRO A 145 19.76 -1.36 0.20
N GLU A 146 20.31 -1.39 -1.01
CA GLU A 146 21.68 -0.94 -1.31
C GLU A 146 21.94 0.55 -1.02
N ASN A 147 20.88 1.38 -1.05
CA ASN A 147 20.98 2.82 -0.84
C ASN A 147 19.68 3.38 -0.23
N ILE A 148 19.82 4.07 0.91
CA ILE A 148 18.69 4.62 1.66
C ILE A 148 18.03 5.80 0.95
N VAL A 149 18.81 6.69 0.32
CA VAL A 149 18.28 7.84 -0.41
C VAL A 149 17.46 7.36 -1.61
N ARG A 150 17.97 6.40 -2.38
CA ARG A 150 17.22 5.78 -3.49
C ARG A 150 15.91 5.14 -3.00
N SER A 151 15.94 4.49 -1.84
CA SER A 151 14.76 3.86 -1.24
C SER A 151 13.62 4.82 -0.91
N THR A 152 13.89 6.13 -0.81
CA THR A 152 12.85 7.13 -0.55
C THR A 152 11.92 7.37 -1.74
N PHE A 153 12.35 7.06 -2.96
CA PHE A 153 11.57 7.29 -4.17
C PHE A 153 11.51 6.08 -5.12
N GLN A 154 12.32 5.04 -4.90
CA GLN A 154 12.38 3.83 -5.72
C GLN A 154 12.42 2.54 -4.89
N GLN A 155 11.90 1.46 -5.48
CA GLN A 155 11.91 0.10 -4.93
C GLN A 155 12.43 -0.92 -5.96
N GLN A 156 13.08 -1.98 -5.50
CA GLN A 156 13.61 -3.03 -6.37
C GLN A 156 12.51 -4.02 -6.76
N GLN A 157 12.44 -4.37 -8.05
CA GLN A 157 11.53 -5.40 -8.54
C GLN A 157 12.19 -6.22 -9.65
N THR A 158 11.89 -7.51 -9.65
CA THR A 158 12.26 -8.40 -10.73
C THR A 158 11.34 -8.16 -11.93
N VAL A 159 11.94 -7.83 -13.06
CA VAL A 159 11.28 -7.64 -14.36
C VAL A 159 11.95 -8.56 -15.36
N TYR A 160 11.15 -9.27 -16.17
CA TYR A 160 11.69 -10.07 -17.26
C TYR A 160 11.86 -9.21 -18.49
N VAL A 161 13.07 -9.23 -19.04
CA VAL A 161 13.40 -8.49 -20.26
C VAL A 161 13.84 -9.51 -21.30
N TYR A 162 13.25 -9.43 -22.49
CA TYR A 162 13.68 -10.23 -23.63
C TYR A 162 15.03 -9.69 -24.12
N LYS A 163 16.08 -10.51 -24.01
CA LYS A 163 17.41 -10.17 -24.53
C LYS A 163 17.71 -11.02 -25.75
N ASN A 164 18.31 -10.38 -26.77
CA ASN A 164 18.87 -11.07 -27.92
C ASN A 164 20.21 -11.67 -27.52
N VAL A 165 20.26 -12.99 -27.31
CA VAL A 165 21.49 -13.67 -26.87
C VAL A 165 22.35 -14.13 -28.06
N THR A 166 21.74 -14.41 -29.23
CA THR A 166 22.46 -14.95 -30.40
C THR A 166 21.98 -14.41 -31.76
N GLY A 167 21.29 -13.26 -31.77
CA GLY A 167 20.80 -12.62 -33.01
C GLY A 167 19.52 -13.21 -33.62
N THR A 168 19.12 -14.43 -33.27
CA THR A 168 17.88 -15.07 -33.75
C THR A 168 16.98 -15.65 -32.65
N ARG A 169 17.45 -15.73 -31.40
CA ARG A 169 16.69 -16.22 -30.24
C ARG A 169 16.56 -15.14 -29.17
N MET A 170 15.32 -14.78 -28.89
CA MET A 170 14.93 -13.97 -27.73
C MET A 170 14.84 -14.90 -26.52
N GLU A 171 15.69 -14.71 -25.52
CA GLU A 171 15.56 -15.37 -24.23
C GLU A 171 14.99 -14.40 -23.20
N GLU A 172 14.06 -14.91 -22.38
CA GLU A 172 13.50 -14.18 -21.26
C GLU A 172 14.52 -14.20 -20.12
N VAL A 173 15.23 -13.09 -19.92
CA VAL A 173 16.25 -12.98 -18.88
C VAL A 173 15.69 -12.18 -17.72
N ARG A 174 15.89 -12.72 -16.51
CA ARG A 174 15.57 -12.03 -15.27
C ARG A 174 16.45 -10.79 -15.11
N ASN A 175 15.84 -9.62 -14.98
CA ASN A 175 16.54 -8.38 -14.70
C ASN A 175 16.01 -7.75 -13.40
N ILE A 176 16.90 -7.19 -12.59
CA ILE A 176 16.51 -6.43 -11.39
C ILE A 176 16.40 -4.97 -11.83
N ALA A 177 15.18 -4.44 -11.80
CA ALA A 177 14.90 -3.06 -12.16
C ALA A 177 14.40 -2.28 -10.93
N TYR A 178 14.42 -0.95 -11.03
CA TYR A 178 13.84 -0.07 -10.02
C TYR A 178 12.47 0.39 -10.52
N ALA A 179 11.46 0.22 -9.68
CA ALA A 179 10.14 0.82 -9.85
C ALA A 179 10.08 2.15 -9.13
N ASP A 180 9.37 3.12 -9.69
CA ASP A 180 9.02 4.34 -8.98
C ASP A 180 8.06 4.01 -7.83
N GLY A 181 8.38 4.52 -6.64
CA GLY A 181 7.67 4.24 -5.41
C GLY A 181 8.62 4.10 -4.23
N MET A 182 8.23 4.66 -3.10
CA MET A 182 9.01 4.59 -1.86
C MET A 182 9.09 3.14 -1.36
N ASN A 183 10.30 2.63 -1.16
CA ASN A 183 10.55 1.37 -0.47
C ASN A 183 10.37 1.55 1.05
N VAL A 184 9.10 1.56 1.48
CA VAL A 184 8.73 1.75 2.89
C VAL A 184 9.32 0.66 3.78
N LEU A 185 9.36 -0.59 3.29
CA LEU A 185 9.88 -1.73 4.05
C LEU A 185 11.36 -1.53 4.41
N GLY A 186 12.20 -1.22 3.43
CA GLY A 186 13.63 -0.98 3.64
C GLY A 186 13.88 0.21 4.57
N LEU A 187 13.09 1.28 4.44
CA LEU A 187 13.17 2.45 5.33
C LEU A 187 12.80 2.10 6.77
N ILE A 188 11.74 1.33 6.99
CA ILE A 188 11.34 0.87 8.33
C ILE A 188 12.46 0.05 8.96
N VAL A 189 13.01 -0.93 8.23
CA VAL A 189 14.09 -1.80 8.74
C VAL A 189 15.33 -0.98 9.09
N PHE A 190 15.74 -0.08 8.20
CA PHE A 190 16.85 0.84 8.47
C PHE A 190 16.60 1.71 9.72
N CYS A 191 15.41 2.31 9.84
CA CYS A 191 15.06 3.16 10.98
C CYS A 191 15.02 2.38 12.29
N ILE A 192 14.55 1.13 12.28
CA ILE A 192 14.56 0.25 13.45
C ILE A 192 15.99 -0.03 13.90
N VAL A 193 16.87 -0.41 12.96
CA VAL A 193 18.28 -0.70 13.27
C VAL A 193 18.97 0.56 13.81
N MET A 194 18.80 1.71 13.16
CA MET A 194 19.38 2.97 13.61
C MET A 194 18.85 3.39 14.98
N GLY A 195 17.55 3.32 15.23
CA GLY A 195 16.96 3.64 16.53
C GLY A 195 17.48 2.74 17.65
N LEU A 196 17.64 1.44 17.39
CA LEU A 196 18.22 0.48 18.34
C LEU A 196 19.70 0.71 18.60
N VAL A 197 20.47 1.13 17.59
CA VAL A 197 21.90 1.47 17.75
C VAL A 197 22.05 2.74 18.58
N ILE A 198 21.20 3.75 18.36
CA ILE A 198 21.20 5.01 19.14
C ILE A 198 20.76 4.80 20.59
N SER A 199 19.90 3.81 20.85
CA SER A 199 19.46 3.48 22.21
C SER A 199 20.54 2.86 23.10
N ARG A 200 21.68 2.43 22.54
CA ARG A 200 22.80 1.88 23.31
C ARG A 200 23.76 2.97 23.72
#